data_AF-A0A8G0KVX3-F1
#
_entry.id   AF-A0A8G0KVX3-F1
#
_cell.length_a   1.000
_cell.length_b   1.000
_cell.length_c   1.000
_cell.angle_alpha   90.00
_cell.angle_beta   90.00
_cell.angle_gamma   90.00
#
_symmetry.space_group_name_H-M   'P 1'
#
loop_
_entity.id
_entity.type
_entity.pdbx_description
1 polymer ?
#
loop_
_entity_poly.entity_id
_entity_poly.type
_entity_poly.pdbx_seq_one_letter_code
_entity_poly.pdbx_strand_id
1 'polypeptide(L)'
;MPFLKKATYYIQFNKEAEAQLNYNALWGRYYSYKNQKDKAEYFFEKSIQCGLTEKVDLLDSYLAEVYSDYAIHFEKFKEYDKALKYERLSSQYRDKVYNQKRSESVKSKEDVIKMKEYEWHINYIEKEKEEKELSLKKRI
;
A
#
# COMPACT_ATOMS: atom_id res chain seq x y z
N MET A 1 8.85 19.16 -0.10
CA MET A 1 7.80 19.55 0.87
C MET A 1 8.43 20.24 2.08
N PRO A 2 8.36 21.58 2.22
CA PRO A 2 9.02 22.32 3.30
C PRO A 2 8.55 21.92 4.71
N PHE A 3 7.28 21.55 4.86
CA PHE A 3 6.69 21.11 6.13
C PHE A 3 7.32 19.82 6.67
N LEU A 4 7.41 18.77 5.84
CA LEU A 4 8.01 17.49 6.27
C LEU A 4 9.48 17.65 6.66
N LYS A 5 10.23 18.53 5.99
CA LYS A 5 11.62 18.82 6.39
C LYS A 5 11.69 19.42 7.79
N LYS A 6 10.78 20.33 8.16
CA LYS A 6 10.71 20.92 9.51
C LYS A 6 10.30 19.88 10.57
N ALA A 7 9.36 19.00 10.24
CA ALA A 7 8.89 17.95 11.15
C ALA A 7 9.98 16.91 11.51
N THR A 8 11.05 16.78 10.71
CA THR A 8 12.15 15.84 10.95
C THR A 8 12.75 15.97 12.35
N TYR A 9 12.94 17.21 12.84
CA TYR A 9 13.48 17.43 14.19
C TYR A 9 12.56 16.84 15.27
N TYR A 10 11.25 17.12 15.18
CA TYR A 10 10.28 16.56 16.14
C TYR A 10 10.29 15.02 16.11
N ILE A 11 10.30 14.41 14.93
CA ILE A 11 10.26 12.95 14.75
C ILE A 11 11.56 12.27 15.20
N GLN A 12 12.70 12.94 15.06
CA GLN A 12 13.99 12.42 15.51
C GLN A 12 14.09 12.37 17.05
N PHE A 13 13.52 13.37 17.73
CA PHE A 13 13.60 13.48 19.19
C PHE A 13 12.42 12.81 19.91
N ASN A 14 11.24 12.75 19.29
CA ASN A 14 10.05 12.13 19.86
C ASN A 14 9.78 10.79 19.17
N LYS A 15 9.87 9.69 19.93
CA LYS A 15 9.69 8.32 19.43
C LYS A 15 8.24 7.86 19.48
N GLU A 16 7.30 8.76 19.23
CA GLU A 16 5.88 8.44 19.15
C GLU A 16 5.61 7.66 17.86
N ALA A 17 5.24 6.39 17.99
CA ALA A 17 5.08 5.50 16.84
C ALA A 17 4.01 5.99 15.85
N GLU A 18 2.91 6.56 16.35
CA GLU A 18 1.87 7.14 15.51
C GLU A 18 2.40 8.31 14.67
N ALA A 19 3.20 9.20 15.28
CA ALA A 19 3.82 10.32 14.59
C ALA A 19 4.85 9.84 13.56
N GLN A 20 5.66 8.84 13.91
CA GLN A 20 6.64 8.24 13.00
C GLN A 20 5.98 7.55 11.82
N LEU A 21 4.91 6.78 12.06
CA LEU A 21 4.12 6.14 11.02
C LEU A 21 3.61 7.20 10.03
N ASN A 22 2.85 8.18 10.53
CA ASN A 22 2.25 9.21 9.67
C ASN A 22 3.30 10.04 8.92
N TYR A 23 4.42 10.38 9.57
CA TYR A 23 5.53 11.07 8.92
C TYR A 23 6.10 10.29 7.74
N ASN A 24 6.34 8.99 7.93
CA ASN A 24 6.85 8.13 6.86
C ASN A 24 5.81 7.95 5.76
N ALA A 25 4.52 7.73 6.10
CA ALA A 25 3.43 7.64 5.11
C ALA A 25 3.36 8.88 4.21
N LEU A 26 3.47 10.08 4.79
CA LEU A 26 3.46 11.34 4.04
C LEU A 26 4.65 11.47 3.09
N TRP A 27 5.84 11.03 3.49
CA TRP A 27 7.00 10.97 2.58
C TRP A 27 6.79 9.93 1.46
N GLY A 28 6.22 8.77 1.77
CA GLY A 28 5.85 7.75 0.80
C GLY A 28 4.93 8.31 -0.28
N ARG A 29 3.82 8.93 0.13
CA ARG A 29 2.88 9.64 -0.76
C ARG A 29 3.59 10.72 -1.61
N TYR A 30 4.44 11.54 -0.99
CA TYR A 30 5.17 12.61 -1.67
C TYR A 30 6.11 12.07 -2.76
N TYR A 31 6.91 11.06 -2.46
CA TYR A 31 7.84 10.47 -3.43
C TYR A 31 7.10 9.69 -4.51
N SER A 32 6.00 9.02 -4.16
CA SER A 32 5.10 8.38 -5.13
C SER A 32 4.56 9.41 -6.12
N TYR A 33 4.06 10.56 -5.65
CA TYR A 33 3.62 11.68 -6.50
C TYR A 33 4.73 12.17 -7.43
N LYS A 34 5.98 12.23 -6.94
CA LYS A 34 7.17 12.64 -7.72
C LYS A 34 7.74 11.55 -8.64
N ASN A 35 7.07 10.41 -8.78
CA ASN A 35 7.55 9.25 -9.55
C ASN A 35 8.91 8.70 -9.07
N GLN A 36 9.28 8.95 -7.81
CA GLN A 36 10.52 8.46 -7.21
C GLN A 36 10.24 7.15 -6.50
N LYS A 37 10.13 6.08 -7.29
CA LYS A 37 9.65 4.76 -6.86
C LYS A 37 10.36 4.24 -5.60
N ASP A 38 11.65 3.99 -5.68
CA ASP A 38 12.42 3.39 -4.58
C ASP A 38 12.34 4.19 -3.27
N LYS A 39 12.26 5.52 -3.36
CA LYS A 39 12.09 6.37 -2.18
C LYS A 39 10.69 6.24 -1.60
N ALA A 40 9.67 6.20 -2.45
CA ALA A 40 8.30 6.00 -1.98
C ALA A 40 8.18 4.66 -1.24
N GLU A 41 8.68 3.58 -1.85
CA GLU A 41 8.69 2.24 -1.28
C GLU A 41 9.40 2.22 0.09
N TYR A 42 10.61 2.80 0.17
CA TYR A 42 11.36 2.92 1.43
C TYR A 42 10.54 3.57 2.56
N PHE A 43 9.85 4.67 2.26
CA PHE A 43 9.07 5.37 3.26
C PHE A 43 7.75 4.66 3.62
N PHE A 44 7.08 4.02 2.65
CA PHE A 44 5.91 3.18 2.96
C PHE A 44 6.30 2.00 3.85
N GLU A 45 7.41 1.32 3.56
CA GLU A 45 7.90 0.21 4.37
C GLU A 45 8.28 0.64 5.78
N LYS A 46 8.94 1.80 5.94
CA LYS A 46 9.20 2.37 7.26
C LYS A 46 7.92 2.67 8.03
N SER A 47 6.91 3.22 7.36
CA SER A 47 5.61 3.49 7.97
C SER A 47 4.97 2.20 8.49
N ILE A 48 4.99 1.14 7.68
CA ILE A 48 4.48 -0.19 8.06
C ILE A 48 5.26 -0.75 9.26
N GLN A 49 6.59 -0.65 9.26
CA GLN A 49 7.43 -1.09 10.38
C GLN A 49 7.05 -0.38 11.69
N CYS A 50 6.84 0.95 11.66
CA CYS A 50 6.38 1.70 12.83
C CYS A 50 5.03 1.18 13.35
N GLY A 51 4.06 0.94 12.45
CA GLY A 51 2.74 0.46 12.83
C GLY A 51 2.70 -0.98 13.35
N LEU A 52 3.60 -1.85 12.87
CA LEU A 52 3.67 -3.25 13.30
C LEU A 52 4.46 -3.47 14.59
N THR A 53 5.36 -2.56 14.95
CA THR A 53 6.23 -2.70 16.13
C THR A 53 5.47 -2.44 17.44
N GLU A 54 4.47 -1.55 17.41
CA GLU A 54 3.66 -1.20 18.58
C GLU A 54 2.35 -2.00 18.62
N LYS A 55 2.08 -2.69 19.74
CA LYS A 55 0.83 -3.44 19.96
C LYS A 55 -0.31 -2.55 20.44
N VAL A 56 -0.54 -1.43 19.76
CA VAL A 56 -1.65 -0.54 20.07
C VAL A 56 -2.68 -0.68 18.96
N ASP A 57 -3.87 -1.19 19.28
CA ASP A 57 -4.98 -1.39 18.32
C ASP A 57 -5.33 -0.11 17.54
N LEU A 58 -4.99 1.07 18.08
CA LEU A 58 -5.17 2.37 17.42
C LEU A 58 -4.39 2.51 16.09
N LEU A 59 -3.28 1.78 15.91
CA LEU A 59 -2.46 1.87 14.70
C LEU A 59 -3.02 1.07 13.54
N ASP A 60 -4.00 0.19 13.77
CA ASP A 60 -4.58 -0.63 12.70
C ASP A 60 -5.30 0.23 11.66
N SER A 61 -5.96 1.32 12.05
CA SER A 61 -6.61 2.23 11.11
C SER A 61 -5.58 2.98 10.25
N TYR A 62 -4.47 3.38 10.86
CA TYR A 62 -3.38 4.03 10.12
C TYR A 62 -2.67 3.06 9.18
N LEU A 63 -2.47 1.81 9.60
CA LEU A 63 -1.92 0.75 8.74
C LEU A 63 -2.83 0.47 7.54
N ALA A 64 -4.15 0.43 7.75
CA ALA A 64 -5.10 0.28 6.65
C ALA A 64 -4.92 1.37 5.58
N GLU A 65 -4.81 2.63 6.00
CA GLU A 65 -4.56 3.74 5.08
C GLU A 65 -3.22 3.60 4.35
N VAL A 66 -2.14 3.32 5.08
CA VAL A 66 -0.79 3.15 4.51
C VAL A 66 -0.76 2.05 3.46
N TYR A 67 -1.41 0.91 3.74
CA TYR A 67 -1.51 -0.18 2.77
C TYR A 67 -2.29 0.21 1.52
N SER A 68 -3.37 0.98 1.66
CA SER A 68 -4.14 1.46 0.51
C SER A 68 -3.33 2.43 -0.35
N ASP A 69 -2.60 3.37 0.27
CA ASP A 69 -1.70 4.26 -0.47
C ASP A 69 -0.59 3.51 -1.20
N TYR A 70 -0.08 2.45 -0.57
CA TYR A 70 0.96 1.63 -1.15
C TYR A 70 0.42 0.81 -2.33
N ALA A 71 -0.82 0.33 -2.25
CA ALA A 71 -1.51 -0.30 -3.38
C ALA A 71 -1.64 0.66 -4.57
N ILE A 72 -2.10 1.89 -4.33
CA ILE A 72 -2.21 2.96 -5.34
C ILE A 72 -0.83 3.28 -5.95
N HIS A 73 0.22 3.28 -5.12
CA HIS A 73 1.58 3.44 -5.60
C HIS A 73 1.96 2.34 -6.60
N PHE A 74 1.75 1.06 -6.27
CA PHE A 74 2.07 -0.03 -7.18
C PHE A 74 1.21 -0.05 -8.45
N GLU A 75 -0.07 0.29 -8.34
CA GLU A 75 -0.96 0.49 -9.48
C GLU A 75 -0.38 1.52 -10.46
N LYS A 76 0.08 2.66 -9.93
CA LYS A 76 0.71 3.72 -10.74
C LYS A 76 1.93 3.23 -11.53
N PHE A 77 2.68 2.26 -10.99
CA PHE A 77 3.83 1.63 -11.65
C PHE A 77 3.47 0.32 -12.38
N LYS A 78 2.17 0.01 -12.54
CA LYS A 78 1.64 -1.19 -13.20
C LYS A 78 2.11 -2.51 -12.59
N GLU A 79 2.45 -2.50 -11.30
CA GLU A 79 2.79 -3.69 -10.51
C GLU A 79 1.55 -4.24 -9.83
N TYR A 80 0.61 -4.73 -10.64
CA TYR A 80 -0.73 -5.10 -10.19
C TYR A 80 -0.74 -6.24 -9.15
N ASP A 81 0.23 -7.16 -9.18
CA ASP A 81 0.39 -8.19 -8.14
C ASP A 81 0.62 -7.59 -6.75
N LYS A 82 1.50 -6.58 -6.68
CA LYS A 82 1.79 -5.87 -5.43
C LYS A 82 0.62 -4.97 -5.04
N ALA A 83 -0.01 -4.30 -6.01
CA ALA A 83 -1.20 -3.49 -5.76
C ALA A 83 -2.32 -4.34 -5.11
N LEU A 84 -2.60 -5.50 -5.68
CA LEU A 84 -3.57 -6.47 -5.14
C LEU A 84 -3.20 -6.95 -3.74
N LYS A 85 -1.93 -7.29 -3.51
CA LYS A 85 -1.46 -7.70 -2.18
C LYS A 85 -1.74 -6.63 -1.12
N TYR A 86 -1.36 -5.39 -1.41
CA TYR A 86 -1.48 -4.30 -0.43
C TYR A 86 -2.94 -3.81 -0.27
N GLU A 87 -3.76 -3.86 -1.31
CA GLU A 87 -5.19 -3.57 -1.17
C GLU A 87 -5.91 -4.62 -0.31
N ARG A 88 -5.52 -5.90 -0.43
CA ARG A 88 -6.03 -6.96 0.45
C ARG A 88 -5.63 -6.74 1.91
N LEU A 89 -4.39 -6.33 2.18
CA LEU A 89 -3.93 -5.99 3.52
C LEU A 89 -4.69 -4.79 4.09
N SER A 90 -4.87 -3.74 3.28
CA SER A 90 -5.69 -2.57 3.66
C SER A 90 -7.09 -3.00 4.10
N SER A 91 -7.79 -3.78 3.26
CA SER A 91 -9.13 -4.29 3.55
C SER A 91 -9.17 -5.12 4.84
N GLN A 92 -8.21 -6.01 5.06
CA GLN A 92 -8.11 -6.81 6.30
C GLN A 92 -7.97 -5.94 7.56
N TYR A 93 -7.16 -4.89 7.52
CA TYR A 93 -6.98 -3.99 8.65
C TYR A 93 -8.21 -3.10 8.88
N ARG A 94 -8.89 -2.65 7.81
CA ARG A 94 -10.19 -1.97 7.94
C ARG A 94 -11.20 -2.88 8.64
N ASP A 95 -11.34 -4.12 8.16
CA ASP A 95 -12.26 -5.09 8.75
C ASP A 95 -11.95 -5.34 10.23
N LYS A 96 -10.67 -5.44 10.61
CA LYS A 96 -10.26 -5.56 12.02
C LYS A 96 -10.75 -4.37 12.86
N VAL A 97 -10.53 -3.14 12.40
CA VAL A 97 -10.94 -1.91 13.09
C VAL A 97 -12.47 -1.80 13.18
N TYR A 98 -13.20 -2.17 12.13
CA TYR A 98 -14.66 -2.11 12.11
C TYR A 98 -15.32 -3.20 12.97
N ASN A 99 -14.81 -4.44 12.93
CA ASN A 99 -15.32 -5.55 13.74
C ASN A 99 -15.09 -5.33 15.25
N GLN A 100 -14.04 -4.59 15.64
CA GLN A 100 -13.87 -4.11 17.01
C GLN A 100 -14.95 -3.07 17.41
N LYS A 101 -15.58 -2.38 16.45
CA LYS A 101 -16.52 -1.26 16.69
C LYS A 101 -18.00 -1.63 16.53
N ARG A 102 -18.40 -2.56 15.64
CA ARG A 102 -19.78 -3.13 15.57
C ARG A 102 -19.87 -4.27 14.55
N SER A 103 -20.77 -5.23 14.83
CA SER A 103 -21.08 -6.42 14.02
C SER A 103 -21.42 -6.12 12.54
N GLU A 104 -20.87 -6.94 11.64
CA GLU A 104 -21.02 -7.02 10.17
C GLU A 104 -19.98 -6.25 9.33
N SER A 105 -18.88 -6.96 9.00
CA SER A 105 -17.88 -6.56 8.00
C SER A 105 -18.46 -6.59 6.59
N VAL A 106 -18.98 -5.47 6.11
CA VAL A 106 -19.24 -5.30 4.68
C VAL A 106 -17.96 -4.78 4.05
N LYS A 107 -17.22 -5.66 3.36
CA LYS A 107 -16.16 -5.21 2.44
C LYS A 107 -16.72 -4.09 1.59
N SER A 108 -16.02 -2.95 1.55
CA SER A 108 -16.47 -1.82 0.76
C SER A 108 -16.64 -2.28 -0.70
N LYS A 109 -17.74 -1.90 -1.35
CA LYS A 109 -17.96 -2.22 -2.78
C LYS A 109 -16.78 -1.73 -3.63
N GLU A 110 -16.15 -0.64 -3.21
CA GLU A 110 -14.98 -0.06 -3.88
C GLU A 110 -13.76 -0.99 -3.80
N ASP A 111 -13.44 -1.55 -2.63
CA ASP A 111 -12.31 -2.47 -2.43
C ASP A 111 -12.47 -3.70 -3.34
N VAL A 112 -13.68 -4.24 -3.42
CA VAL A 112 -13.99 -5.40 -4.28
C VAL A 112 -13.80 -5.08 -5.77
N ILE A 113 -14.22 -3.89 -6.20
CA ILE A 113 -14.06 -3.45 -7.60
C ILE A 113 -12.56 -3.30 -7.91
N LYS A 114 -11.81 -2.57 -7.07
CA LYS A 114 -10.36 -2.37 -7.25
C LYS A 114 -9.59 -3.69 -7.32
N MET A 115 -9.87 -4.64 -6.43
CA MET A 115 -9.24 -5.95 -6.46
C MET A 115 -9.53 -6.72 -7.76
N LYS A 116 -10.77 -6.66 -8.26
CA LYS A 116 -11.14 -7.28 -9.54
C LYS A 116 -10.43 -6.63 -10.73
N GLU A 117 -10.25 -5.31 -10.70
CA GLU A 117 -9.50 -4.59 -11.74
C GLU A 117 -8.03 -5.02 -11.76
N TYR A 118 -7.40 -5.15 -10.58
CA TYR A 118 -6.03 -5.66 -10.49
C TYR A 118 -5.92 -7.12 -10.97
N GLU A 119 -6.84 -8.00 -10.56
CA GLU A 119 -6.90 -9.39 -11.03
C GLU A 119 -7.07 -9.48 -12.55
N TRP A 120 -7.89 -8.61 -13.13
CA TRP A 120 -8.04 -8.53 -14.58
C TRP A 120 -6.72 -8.14 -15.28
N HIS A 121 -6.02 -7.12 -14.77
CA HIS A 121 -4.74 -6.70 -15.32
C HIS A 121 -3.66 -7.78 -15.22
N ILE A 122 -3.61 -8.52 -14.12
CA ILE A 122 -2.68 -9.64 -13.93
C ILE A 122 -2.93 -10.71 -14.99
N ASN A 123 -4.17 -11.19 -15.12
CA ASN A 123 -4.55 -12.21 -16.10
C ASN A 123 -4.24 -11.77 -17.54
N TYR A 124 -4.47 -10.49 -17.85
CA TYR A 124 -4.16 -9.95 -19.18
C TYR A 124 -2.65 -10.02 -19.47
N ILE A 125 -1.80 -9.57 -18.53
CA ILE A 125 -0.35 -9.59 -18.67
C ILE A 125 0.19 -11.02 -18.79
N GLU A 126 -0.36 -11.96 -18.01
CA GLU A 126 0.02 -13.38 -18.07
C GLU A 126 -0.29 -13.97 -19.43
N LYS A 127 -1.49 -13.74 -19.96
CA LYS A 127 -1.88 -14.21 -21.29
C LYS A 127 -0.98 -13.65 -22.39
N GLU A 128 -0.64 -12.35 -22.34
CA GLU A 128 0.29 -11.75 -23.31
C GLU A 128 1.69 -12.38 -23.26
N LYS A 129 2.17 -12.80 -22.08
CA LYS A 129 3.45 -13.49 -21.93
C LYS A 129 3.39 -14.89 -22.53
N GLU A 130 2.33 -15.66 -22.24
CA GLU A 130 2.13 -17.00 -22.78
C GLU A 130 2.08 -17.00 -24.31
N GLU A 131 1.35 -16.06 -24.92
CA GLU A 131 1.26 -15.93 -26.38
C GLU A 131 2.63 -15.62 -27.00
N LYS A 132 3.42 -14.74 -26.37
CA LYS A 132 4.78 -14.42 -26.81
C LYS A 132 5.70 -15.64 -26.72
N GLU A 133 5.68 -16.38 -25.62
CA GLU A 133 6.49 -17.59 -25.46
C GLU A 133 6.13 -18.67 -26.49
N LEU A 134 4.83 -18.87 -26.74
CA LEU A 134 4.36 -19.81 -27.77
C LEU A 134 4.84 -19.40 -29.17
N SER A 135 4.81 -18.11 -29.47
CA SER A 135 5.27 -17.59 -30.77
C SER A 135 6.77 -17.79 -30.99
N LEU A 136 7.58 -17.67 -29.93
CA LEU A 136 9.03 -17.89 -29.97
C LEU A 136 9.35 -19.38 -30.18
N LYS A 137 8.64 -20.27 -29.49
CA LYS A 137 8.79 -21.72 -29.64
C LYS A 137 8.45 -22.22 -31.04
N LYS A 138 7.53 -21.57 -31.75
CA LYS A 138 7.16 -21.90 -33.14
C LYS A 138 8.16 -21.41 -34.20
N ARG A 139 9.13 -20.56 -33.82
CA ARG A 139 10.14 -19.98 -34.72
C ARG A 139 11.50 -20.68 -34.65
N ILE A 140 11.65 -21.68 -33.78
CA ILE A 140 12.82 -22.54 -33.62
C ILE A 140 12.45 -23.91 -34.19
#